data_AF-Q0V5Q6-F1
#
_entry.id   AF-Q0V5Q6-F1
#
_cell.length_a   1.000
_cell.length_b   1.000
_cell.length_c   1.000
_cell.angle_alpha   90.00
_cell.angle_beta   90.00
_cell.angle_gamma   90.00
#
_symmetry.space_group_name_H-M   'P 1'
#
loop_
_entity.id
_entity.type
_entity.pdbx_description
1 polymer ?
#
loop_
_entity_poly.entity_id
_entity_poly.type
_entity_poly.pdbx_seq_one_letter_code
_entity_poly.pdbx_strand_id
1 'polypeptide(L)'
;MHDGSGNWAPTTVQFSGIGMSEEFHRFSDAELMAQAKAYDDTVWQELSQIEQFVAAQQELLLSDQSSSASAALVPMRWLLEMSAPTLTSLNLDWVLWRRDESDVNDDSAAMLKSLATLRFPHLRAFQFRNAVLQQTMLPGDVFLFEDTFLEFMEYHQKLQCLAWPMDKFYSHLRPSIELRARTGRLIAHLANMLIDLRVDAQYEGHGEAMTDGSHTLDEMHDCFRRRRFIAEFVPHMRRIESIKIEGGVPRDEKREVLRALHWCPLKKIVMIGVSYPIGNTWGAQGRNLKALDQGSSWDEIENLEEEDYGGMLESYRRGCHMLKTFEFEPEYGWPAHVPLLQTIALHHASQVEELKICGYNGCPILSQATPITAPLLTSLRQFDNLKQLVMSFWLLTWHEGSYRDTEIINYWKDSRSPASTALVVVTPPRSPMSDAPVEAGTFSSFSDTICPAAGFQ
;
A
#
# COMPACT_ATOMS: atom_id res chain seq x y z
N MET A 1 22.60 -25.63 4.76
CA MET A 1 22.50 -25.54 6.23
C MET A 1 21.67 -24.29 6.54
N HIS A 2 20.69 -24.38 7.44
CA HIS A 2 19.85 -23.24 7.82
C HIS A 2 20.64 -22.33 8.76
N ASP A 3 20.66 -21.02 8.52
CA ASP A 3 21.55 -20.09 9.25
C ASP A 3 20.91 -19.40 10.46
N GLY A 4 19.65 -19.74 10.76
CA GLY A 4 18.91 -19.19 11.90
C GLY A 4 18.39 -17.77 11.69
N SER A 5 18.63 -17.17 10.52
CA SER A 5 18.10 -15.85 10.11
C SER A 5 17.01 -15.94 9.03
N GLY A 6 16.54 -17.15 8.75
CA GLY A 6 15.53 -17.44 7.73
C GLY A 6 16.10 -17.76 6.35
N ASN A 7 17.44 -17.84 6.21
CA ASN A 7 18.11 -18.16 4.96
C ASN A 7 18.80 -19.54 5.02
N TRP A 8 19.09 -20.06 3.82
CA TRP A 8 19.79 -21.32 3.63
C TRP A 8 21.18 -21.06 3.01
N ALA A 9 22.24 -21.49 3.68
CA ALA A 9 23.59 -21.45 3.14
C ALA A 9 23.93 -22.75 2.41
N PRO A 10 24.46 -22.71 1.17
CA PRO A 10 25.03 -23.88 0.53
C PRO A 10 26.27 -24.33 1.30
N THR A 11 26.37 -25.64 1.52
CA THR A 11 27.52 -26.27 2.16
C THR A 11 28.19 -27.17 1.13
N THR A 12 29.52 -27.27 1.19
CA THR A 12 30.35 -28.12 0.30
C THR A 12 30.12 -29.62 0.50
N VAL A 13 29.22 -30.00 1.41
CA VAL A 13 28.78 -31.39 1.57
C VAL A 13 27.70 -31.68 0.53
N GLN A 14 28.12 -32.09 -0.66
CA GLN A 14 27.24 -32.70 -1.64
C GLN A 14 26.99 -34.16 -1.21
N PHE A 15 25.82 -34.43 -0.63
CA PHE A 15 25.39 -35.80 -0.36
C PHE A 15 25.05 -36.47 -1.69
N SER A 16 26.07 -37.03 -2.35
CA SER A 16 25.91 -37.99 -3.43
C SER A 16 25.00 -39.12 -2.94
N GLY A 17 23.85 -39.33 -3.58
CA GLY A 17 22.99 -40.50 -3.31
C GLY A 17 23.65 -41.84 -3.69
N ILE A 18 24.77 -41.78 -4.42
CA ILE A 18 25.56 -42.96 -4.80
C ILE A 18 26.51 -43.27 -3.65
N GLY A 19 26.26 -44.39 -2.95
CA GLY A 19 27.12 -44.93 -1.89
C GLY A 19 26.79 -44.51 -0.46
N MET A 20 25.63 -43.88 -0.19
CA MET A 20 25.21 -43.62 1.18
C MET A 20 24.73 -44.90 1.89
N SER A 21 25.09 -45.03 3.17
CA SER A 21 24.58 -46.07 4.07
C SER A 21 23.04 -46.03 4.09
N GLU A 22 22.38 -47.19 4.19
CA GLU A 22 20.91 -47.29 4.34
C GLU A 22 20.39 -46.48 5.54
N GLU A 23 21.26 -46.16 6.50
CA GLU A 23 20.97 -45.32 7.67
C GLU A 23 20.66 -43.85 7.33
N PHE A 24 21.01 -43.36 6.13
CA PHE A 24 20.73 -42.01 5.66
C PHE A 24 19.65 -41.96 4.59
N HIS A 25 18.65 -42.84 4.70
CA HIS A 25 17.47 -42.82 3.85
C HIS A 25 16.73 -41.47 4.00
N ARG A 26 16.66 -40.70 2.90
CA ARG A 26 15.82 -39.50 2.84
C ARG A 26 14.41 -39.93 2.50
N PHE A 27 13.52 -39.87 3.48
CA PHE A 27 12.09 -40.06 3.28
C PHE A 27 11.58 -39.01 2.29
N SER A 28 10.77 -39.46 1.33
CA SER A 28 9.95 -38.58 0.50
C SER A 28 8.86 -37.91 1.36
N ASP A 29 8.32 -36.78 0.89
CA ASP A 29 7.22 -36.08 1.56
C ASP A 29 6.01 -37.00 1.80
N ALA A 30 5.74 -37.92 0.86
CA ALA A 30 4.68 -38.92 0.98
C ALA A 30 4.96 -39.93 2.11
N GLU A 31 6.21 -40.36 2.29
CA GLU A 31 6.60 -41.27 3.36
C GLU A 31 6.60 -40.57 4.73
N LEU A 32 7.03 -39.31 4.79
CA LEU A 32 6.93 -38.49 6.00
C LEU A 32 5.48 -38.26 6.42
N MET A 33 4.59 -37.95 5.46
CA MET A 33 3.15 -37.83 5.72
C MET A 33 2.53 -39.15 6.19
N ALA A 34 2.92 -40.28 5.60
CA ALA A 34 2.43 -41.59 6.01
C ALA A 34 2.91 -41.96 7.42
N GLN A 35 4.18 -41.66 7.76
CA GLN A 35 4.71 -41.87 9.12
C GLN A 35 4.06 -40.93 10.15
N ALA A 36 3.86 -39.65 9.81
CA ALA A 36 3.19 -38.70 10.68
C ALA A 36 1.75 -39.16 10.98
N LYS A 37 1.02 -39.61 9.96
CA LYS A 37 -0.32 -40.17 10.13
C LYS A 37 -0.33 -41.43 10.98
N ALA A 38 0.59 -42.36 10.75
CA ALA A 38 0.70 -43.58 11.55
C ALA A 38 1.06 -43.26 13.01
N TYR A 39 1.90 -42.25 13.25
CA TYR A 39 2.25 -41.78 14.58
C TYR A 39 1.05 -41.14 15.26
N ASP A 40 0.32 -40.25 14.59
CA ASP A 40 -0.93 -39.68 15.10
C ASP A 40 -1.94 -40.78 15.43
N ASP A 41 -2.18 -41.72 14.52
CA ASP A 41 -3.10 -42.84 14.74
C ASP A 41 -2.69 -43.67 15.97
N THR A 42 -1.39 -43.86 16.20
CA THR A 42 -0.85 -44.57 17.38
C THR A 42 -1.04 -43.75 18.66
N VAL A 43 -0.75 -42.45 18.63
CA VAL A 43 -0.96 -41.52 19.75
C VAL A 43 -2.44 -41.49 20.14
N TRP A 44 -3.35 -41.43 19.16
CA TRP A 44 -4.78 -41.44 19.39
C TRP A 44 -5.29 -42.80 19.90
N GLN A 45 -4.71 -43.92 19.46
CA GLN A 45 -5.01 -45.25 20.01
C GLN A 45 -4.54 -45.42 21.46
N GLU A 46 -3.37 -44.89 21.82
CA GLU A 46 -2.83 -44.97 23.19
C GLU A 46 -3.48 -43.97 24.15
N LEU A 47 -4.06 -42.89 23.63
CA LEU A 47 -4.73 -41.83 24.38
C LEU A 47 -6.25 -41.89 24.22
N SER A 48 -6.85 -43.08 24.30
CA SER A 48 -8.32 -43.25 24.25
C SER A 48 -9.08 -42.45 25.32
N GLN A 49 -8.40 -42.07 26.41
CA GLN A 49 -8.93 -41.19 27.45
C GLN A 49 -9.05 -39.72 27.00
N ILE A 50 -8.27 -39.30 26.00
CA ILE A 50 -8.38 -37.96 25.41
C ILE A 50 -9.63 -37.86 24.55
N GLU A 51 -10.00 -38.89 23.79
CA GLU A 51 -11.30 -38.89 23.08
C GLU A 51 -12.46 -38.75 24.07
N GLN A 52 -12.39 -39.45 25.20
CA GLN A 52 -13.38 -39.31 26.28
C GLN A 52 -13.33 -37.93 26.94
N PHE A 53 -12.15 -37.33 27.12
CA PHE A 53 -11.99 -35.96 27.63
C PHE A 53 -12.54 -34.92 26.65
N VAL A 54 -12.29 -35.08 25.35
CA VAL A 54 -12.78 -34.22 24.27
C VAL A 54 -14.30 -34.36 24.13
N ALA A 55 -14.82 -35.58 24.17
CA ALA A 55 -16.26 -35.84 24.16
C ALA A 55 -16.95 -35.30 25.43
N ALA A 56 -16.34 -35.49 26.61
CA ALA A 56 -16.85 -34.93 27.87
C ALA A 56 -16.76 -33.40 27.90
N GLN A 57 -15.73 -32.79 27.33
CA GLN A 57 -15.61 -31.34 27.13
C GLN A 57 -16.67 -30.84 26.13
N GLN A 58 -16.95 -31.56 25.06
CA GLN A 58 -18.01 -31.23 24.11
C GLN A 58 -19.41 -31.34 24.77
N GLU A 59 -19.66 -32.35 25.60
CA GLU A 59 -20.91 -32.46 26.38
C GLU A 59 -21.02 -31.36 27.46
N LEU A 60 -19.92 -30.96 28.10
CA LEU A 60 -19.88 -29.80 29.00
C LEU A 60 -20.16 -28.49 28.24
N LEU A 61 -19.61 -28.32 27.04
CA LEU A 61 -19.88 -27.17 26.17
C LEU A 61 -21.32 -27.13 25.64
N LEU A 62 -21.99 -28.28 25.54
CA LEU A 62 -23.40 -28.39 25.12
C LEU A 62 -24.37 -28.24 26.30
N SER A 63 -24.00 -28.68 27.51
CA SER A 63 -24.85 -28.63 28.70
C SER A 63 -24.82 -27.28 29.44
N ASP A 64 -23.71 -26.53 29.35
CA ASP A 64 -23.55 -25.20 29.94
C ASP A 64 -24.22 -24.06 29.13
N GLN A 65 -24.88 -24.41 28.01
CA GLN A 65 -25.67 -23.45 27.20
C GLN A 65 -26.97 -23.00 27.87
N SER A 66 -27.37 -23.60 29.01
CA SER A 66 -28.68 -23.40 29.60
C SER A 66 -28.76 -22.35 30.72
N SER A 67 -27.65 -21.76 31.20
CA SER A 67 -27.78 -20.79 32.30
C SER A 67 -26.78 -19.63 32.45
N SER A 68 -25.73 -19.48 31.62
CA SER A 68 -24.85 -18.28 31.74
C SER A 68 -24.02 -17.92 30.49
N ALA A 69 -24.39 -18.40 29.30
CA ALA A 69 -23.50 -18.43 28.13
C ALA A 69 -23.53 -17.20 27.19
N SER A 70 -23.83 -15.98 27.66
CA SER A 70 -23.82 -14.81 26.76
C SER A 70 -22.41 -14.25 26.49
N ALA A 71 -21.45 -14.44 27.39
CA ALA A 71 -20.13 -13.80 27.29
C ALA A 71 -19.08 -14.64 26.53
N ALA A 72 -19.30 -15.96 26.39
CA ALA A 72 -18.30 -16.89 25.86
C ALA A 72 -18.39 -17.12 24.33
N LEU A 73 -19.49 -16.74 23.67
CA LEU A 73 -19.73 -17.10 22.27
C LEU A 73 -18.99 -16.24 21.24
N VAL A 74 -18.52 -15.03 21.59
CA VAL A 74 -17.70 -14.20 20.70
C VAL A 74 -16.67 -13.40 21.52
N PRO A 75 -15.52 -13.99 21.88
CA PRO A 75 -14.52 -13.36 22.76
C PRO A 75 -14.08 -11.96 22.30
N MET A 76 -13.97 -11.75 20.99
CA MET A 76 -13.62 -10.45 20.41
C MET A 76 -14.68 -9.38 20.65
N ARG A 77 -15.97 -9.74 20.54
CA ARG A 77 -17.07 -8.81 20.81
C ARG A 77 -17.07 -8.40 22.27
N TRP A 78 -16.96 -9.37 23.17
CA TRP A 78 -16.89 -9.10 24.62
C TRP A 78 -15.72 -8.18 24.97
N LEU A 79 -14.53 -8.45 24.42
CA LEU A 79 -13.35 -7.60 24.63
C LEU A 79 -13.61 -6.14 24.20
N LEU A 80 -14.24 -5.94 23.05
CA LEU A 80 -14.56 -4.61 22.53
C LEU A 80 -15.64 -3.91 23.37
N GLU A 81 -16.69 -4.61 23.77
CA GLU A 81 -17.75 -4.09 24.64
C GLU A 81 -17.19 -3.65 26.00
N MET A 82 -16.34 -4.47 26.62
CA MET A 82 -15.69 -4.15 27.90
C MET A 82 -14.73 -2.97 27.79
N SER A 83 -14.11 -2.78 26.63
CA SER A 83 -13.20 -1.67 26.37
C SER A 83 -13.92 -0.38 25.98
N ALA A 84 -15.23 -0.44 25.70
CA ALA A 84 -15.95 0.65 25.04
C ALA A 84 -15.95 2.01 25.76
N PRO A 85 -16.01 2.08 27.11
CA PRO A 85 -15.97 3.36 27.83
C PRO A 85 -14.63 4.10 27.71
N THR A 86 -13.54 3.40 27.39
CA THR A 86 -12.19 3.97 27.35
C THR A 86 -11.54 3.92 25.98
N LEU A 87 -12.10 3.17 25.03
CA LEU A 87 -11.52 2.98 23.71
C LEU A 87 -11.51 4.29 22.91
N THR A 88 -10.31 4.75 22.55
CA THR A 88 -10.11 5.96 21.73
C THR A 88 -9.62 5.66 20.32
N SER A 89 -9.05 4.48 20.08
CA SER A 89 -8.55 4.05 18.79
C SER A 89 -8.86 2.58 18.57
N LEU A 90 -9.51 2.28 17.45
CA LEU A 90 -9.77 0.93 16.98
C LEU A 90 -9.08 0.75 15.63
N ASN A 91 -8.05 -0.10 15.60
CA ASN A 91 -7.28 -0.41 14.40
C ASN A 91 -7.39 -1.91 14.10
N LEU A 92 -7.91 -2.25 12.94
CA LEU A 92 -8.08 -3.60 12.42
C LEU A 92 -7.01 -3.81 11.35
N ASP A 93 -5.92 -4.44 11.75
CA ASP A 93 -4.70 -4.63 10.95
C ASP A 93 -4.50 -6.09 10.58
N TRP A 94 -4.26 -6.37 9.30
CA TRP A 94 -3.86 -7.71 8.84
C TRP A 94 -4.77 -8.82 9.39
N VAL A 95 -6.05 -8.50 9.57
CA VAL A 95 -7.02 -9.46 10.09
C VAL A 95 -7.25 -10.44 8.95
N LEU A 96 -6.66 -11.62 9.08
CA LEU A 96 -6.87 -12.72 8.17
C LEU A 96 -8.27 -13.26 8.44
N TRP A 97 -9.21 -12.77 7.65
CA TRP A 97 -10.62 -13.16 7.69
C TRP A 97 -10.83 -14.54 7.06
N ARG A 98 -10.00 -14.87 6.06
CA ARG A 98 -10.08 -16.11 5.28
C ARG A 98 -8.73 -16.80 5.23
N ARG A 99 -8.74 -18.14 5.24
CA ARG A 99 -7.53 -18.95 5.00
C ARG A 99 -7.16 -18.99 3.52
N ASP A 100 -8.17 -19.03 2.65
CA ASP A 100 -8.05 -19.03 1.20
C ASP A 100 -9.24 -18.29 0.57
N GLU A 101 -9.23 -18.15 -0.76
CA GLU A 101 -10.26 -17.41 -1.50
C GLU A 101 -11.66 -18.05 -1.40
N SER A 102 -11.73 -19.33 -1.05
CA SER A 102 -12.94 -20.17 -1.02
C SER A 102 -13.30 -20.65 0.40
N ASP A 103 -12.86 -19.94 1.43
CA ASP A 103 -13.05 -20.36 2.81
C ASP A 103 -14.55 -20.44 3.18
N VAL A 104 -15.06 -21.66 3.30
CA VAL A 104 -16.47 -21.95 3.64
C VAL A 104 -16.83 -21.46 5.03
N ASN A 105 -15.83 -21.20 5.89
CA ASN A 105 -16.02 -20.71 7.25
C ASN A 105 -15.74 -19.19 7.39
N ASP A 106 -15.78 -18.42 6.30
CA ASP A 106 -15.64 -16.96 6.36
C ASP A 106 -16.80 -16.30 7.13
N ASP A 107 -16.53 -15.93 8.39
CA ASP A 107 -17.49 -15.23 9.27
C ASP A 107 -17.22 -13.71 9.36
N SER A 108 -16.40 -13.16 8.46
CA SER A 108 -15.99 -11.75 8.52
C SER A 108 -17.15 -10.78 8.39
N ALA A 109 -18.14 -11.08 7.54
CA ALA A 109 -19.33 -10.26 7.38
C ALA A 109 -20.15 -10.19 8.68
N ALA A 110 -20.32 -11.30 9.40
CA ALA A 110 -21.04 -11.31 10.67
C ALA A 110 -20.25 -10.58 11.77
N MET A 111 -18.93 -10.76 11.83
CA MET A 111 -18.08 -10.03 12.77
C MET A 111 -18.13 -8.52 12.53
N LEU A 112 -18.07 -8.07 11.28
CA LEU A 112 -18.16 -6.65 10.92
C LEU A 112 -19.54 -6.05 11.22
N LYS A 113 -20.63 -6.80 10.94
CA LYS A 113 -21.99 -6.41 11.34
C LYS A 113 -22.12 -6.30 12.85
N SER A 114 -21.53 -7.23 13.61
CA SER A 114 -21.47 -7.16 15.07
C SER A 114 -20.70 -5.93 15.53
N LEU A 115 -19.52 -5.65 14.95
CA LEU A 115 -18.71 -4.49 15.27
C LEU A 115 -19.45 -3.17 15.02
N ALA A 116 -20.16 -3.05 13.90
CA ALA A 116 -20.90 -1.85 13.54
C ALA A 116 -22.01 -1.49 14.54
N THR A 117 -22.48 -2.46 15.34
CA THR A 117 -23.48 -2.22 16.39
C THR A 117 -22.88 -1.66 17.69
N LEU A 118 -21.56 -1.75 17.86
CA LEU A 118 -20.87 -1.27 19.06
C LEU A 118 -20.79 0.26 19.09
N ARG A 119 -20.67 0.81 20.29
CA ARG A 119 -20.72 2.25 20.57
C ARG A 119 -19.57 2.62 21.49
N PHE A 120 -18.68 3.47 21.00
CA PHE A 120 -17.42 3.86 21.62
C PHE A 120 -17.39 5.39 21.85
N PRO A 121 -17.88 5.91 22.98
CA PRO A 121 -18.13 7.35 23.18
C PRO A 121 -16.90 8.27 23.06
N HIS A 122 -15.70 7.68 23.14
CA HIS A 122 -14.41 8.36 23.09
C HIS A 122 -13.59 8.03 21.83
N LEU A 123 -14.15 7.31 20.87
CA LEU A 123 -13.46 6.92 19.65
C LEU A 123 -13.06 8.15 18.81
N ARG A 124 -11.77 8.21 18.50
CA ARG A 124 -11.14 9.24 17.67
C ARG A 124 -10.46 8.66 16.44
N ALA A 125 -10.10 7.38 16.47
CA ALA A 125 -9.51 6.71 15.32
C ALA A 125 -10.26 5.42 15.03
N PHE A 126 -10.73 5.28 13.80
CA PHE A 126 -11.31 4.04 13.28
C PHE A 126 -10.57 3.68 11.99
N GLN A 127 -9.83 2.57 12.03
CA GLN A 127 -8.93 2.23 10.95
C GLN A 127 -9.07 0.75 10.59
N PHE A 128 -9.51 0.46 9.38
CA PHE A 128 -9.30 -0.82 8.72
C PHE A 128 -8.10 -0.66 7.79
N ARG A 129 -7.04 -1.43 8.01
CA ARG A 129 -5.71 -1.15 7.43
C ARG A 129 -5.14 -2.36 6.70
N ASN A 130 -4.46 -2.11 5.59
CA ASN A 130 -3.74 -3.11 4.82
C ASN A 130 -4.68 -4.17 4.22
N ALA A 131 -5.83 -3.74 3.71
CA ALA A 131 -6.79 -4.59 2.99
C ALA A 131 -6.30 -4.92 1.56
N VAL A 132 -5.00 -5.15 1.41
CA VAL A 132 -4.31 -5.14 0.12
C VAL A 132 -4.14 -6.53 -0.47
N LEU A 133 -4.38 -7.57 0.34
CA LEU A 133 -4.35 -8.98 -0.06
C LEU A 133 -5.76 -9.55 -0.08
N GLN A 134 -5.99 -10.55 -0.94
CA GLN A 134 -7.24 -11.32 -1.07
C GLN A 134 -7.83 -11.73 0.30
N GLN A 135 -6.99 -12.27 1.19
CA GLN A 135 -7.37 -12.80 2.52
C GLN A 135 -7.77 -11.72 3.53
N THR A 136 -7.38 -10.47 3.26
CA THR A 136 -7.65 -9.29 4.11
C THR A 136 -8.75 -8.40 3.54
N MET A 137 -9.28 -8.77 2.37
CA MET A 137 -10.30 -7.98 1.68
C MET A 137 -11.61 -7.97 2.47
N LEU A 138 -12.23 -6.79 2.56
CA LEU A 138 -13.57 -6.66 3.13
C LEU A 138 -14.59 -7.46 2.31
N PRO A 139 -15.62 -8.04 2.95
CA PRO A 139 -16.74 -8.65 2.23
C PRO A 139 -17.37 -7.71 1.19
N GLY A 140 -17.92 -8.31 0.14
CA GLY A 140 -18.50 -7.58 -0.99
C GLY A 140 -19.65 -6.63 -0.60
N ASP A 141 -20.39 -6.97 0.45
CA ASP A 141 -21.56 -6.26 0.96
C ASP A 141 -21.24 -5.23 2.06
N VAL A 142 -19.97 -5.00 2.40
CA VAL A 142 -19.60 -4.09 3.50
C VAL A 142 -19.12 -2.75 2.95
N PHE A 143 -19.95 -1.72 3.13
CA PHE A 143 -19.65 -0.33 2.76
C PHE A 143 -19.71 0.61 3.97
N LEU A 144 -18.84 1.64 3.98
CA LEU A 144 -18.70 2.55 5.11
C LEU A 144 -19.90 3.51 5.26
N PHE A 145 -20.35 4.11 4.15
CA PHE A 145 -21.32 5.22 4.17
C PHE A 145 -22.71 4.89 3.63
N GLU A 146 -22.92 3.69 3.09
CA GLU A 146 -24.18 3.32 2.43
C GLU A 146 -24.79 2.01 2.95
N ASP A 147 -24.13 1.31 3.86
CA ASP A 147 -24.62 0.04 4.41
C ASP A 147 -24.15 -0.17 5.87
N THR A 148 -23.28 -1.16 6.09
CA THR A 148 -23.02 -1.79 7.40
C THR A 148 -22.58 -0.79 8.47
N PHE A 149 -21.77 0.22 8.11
CA PHE A 149 -21.15 1.12 9.08
C PHE A 149 -21.75 2.54 9.10
N LEU A 150 -22.82 2.84 8.36
CA LEU A 150 -23.33 4.22 8.32
C LEU A 150 -23.75 4.73 9.71
N GLU A 151 -24.56 3.96 10.44
CA GLU A 151 -24.99 4.32 11.80
C GLU A 151 -23.81 4.38 12.77
N PHE A 152 -22.82 3.51 12.58
CA PHE A 152 -21.59 3.55 13.35
C PHE A 152 -20.88 4.89 13.14
N MET A 153 -20.70 5.33 11.90
CA MET A 153 -20.04 6.59 11.59
C MET A 153 -20.82 7.81 12.08
N GLU A 154 -22.16 7.79 12.00
CA GLU A 154 -23.02 8.85 12.52
C GLU A 154 -22.94 9.00 14.06
N TYR A 155 -22.77 7.89 14.77
CA TYR A 155 -22.62 7.90 16.22
C TYR A 155 -21.25 8.42 16.68
N HIS A 156 -20.18 8.02 16.00
CA HIS A 156 -18.80 8.32 16.40
C HIS A 156 -18.33 9.69 15.90
N GLN A 157 -18.98 10.75 16.36
CA GLN A 157 -18.76 12.13 15.88
C GLN A 157 -17.38 12.73 16.24
N LYS A 158 -16.58 12.07 17.08
CA LYS A 158 -15.25 12.54 17.48
C LYS A 158 -14.11 11.97 16.63
N LEU A 159 -14.44 11.25 15.55
CA LEU A 159 -13.44 10.66 14.65
C LEU A 159 -12.58 11.73 13.98
N GLN A 160 -11.27 11.55 14.07
CA GLN A 160 -10.21 12.40 13.54
C GLN A 160 -9.27 11.60 12.62
N CYS A 161 -9.15 10.29 12.82
CA CYS A 161 -8.38 9.40 11.97
C CYS A 161 -9.30 8.34 11.36
N LEU A 162 -9.26 8.21 10.04
CA LEU A 162 -10.04 7.23 9.30
C LEU A 162 -9.12 6.43 8.37
N ALA A 163 -9.15 5.11 8.46
CA ALA A 163 -8.58 4.23 7.44
C ALA A 163 -9.64 3.28 6.92
N TRP A 164 -9.80 3.23 5.60
CA TRP A 164 -10.76 2.33 4.96
C TRP A 164 -10.39 2.11 3.49
N PRO A 165 -10.73 0.95 2.88
CA PRO A 165 -10.50 0.73 1.46
C PRO A 165 -11.30 1.70 0.61
N MET A 166 -10.64 2.28 -0.38
CA MET A 166 -11.13 3.40 -1.19
C MET A 166 -12.39 3.02 -1.97
N ASP A 167 -12.45 1.79 -2.46
CA ASP A 167 -13.60 1.22 -3.19
C ASP A 167 -14.73 0.76 -2.24
N LYS A 168 -14.54 0.82 -0.91
CA LYS A 168 -15.51 0.37 0.10
C LYS A 168 -16.15 1.52 0.90
N PHE A 169 -15.94 2.77 0.49
CA PHE A 169 -16.66 3.90 1.06
C PHE A 169 -18.14 3.92 0.65
N TYR A 170 -18.39 3.69 -0.63
CA TYR A 170 -19.71 3.73 -1.27
C TYR A 170 -20.00 2.43 -2.00
N SER A 171 -21.27 2.09 -2.17
CA SER A 171 -21.70 1.04 -3.08
C SER A 171 -21.63 1.52 -4.54
N HIS A 172 -21.59 0.58 -5.48
CA HIS A 172 -21.78 0.89 -6.90
C HIS A 172 -23.26 1.11 -7.24
N LEU A 173 -24.18 0.75 -6.34
CA LEU A 173 -25.61 0.92 -6.51
C LEU A 173 -26.01 2.37 -6.22
N ARG A 174 -27.05 2.85 -6.92
CA ARG A 174 -27.59 4.18 -6.69
C ARG A 174 -28.28 4.24 -5.31
N PRO A 175 -27.82 5.10 -4.39
CA PRO A 175 -28.41 5.22 -3.06
C PRO A 175 -29.81 5.88 -3.10
N SER A 176 -30.63 5.58 -2.09
CA SER A 176 -31.93 6.24 -1.90
C SER A 176 -31.76 7.73 -1.58
N ILE A 177 -32.83 8.53 -1.72
CA ILE A 177 -32.78 9.97 -1.40
C ILE A 177 -32.44 10.18 0.09
N GLU A 178 -33.04 9.38 0.96
CA GLU A 178 -32.80 9.45 2.40
C GLU A 178 -31.34 9.11 2.75
N LEU A 179 -30.82 8.04 2.15
CA LEU A 179 -29.44 7.60 2.36
C LEU A 179 -28.46 8.69 1.95
N ARG A 180 -28.63 9.28 0.75
CA ARG A 180 -27.81 10.42 0.29
C ARG A 180 -27.84 11.60 1.25
N ALA A 181 -29.00 11.93 1.81
CA ALA A 181 -29.12 13.03 2.76
C ALA A 181 -28.39 12.76 4.08
N ARG A 182 -28.44 11.51 4.58
CA ARG A 182 -27.68 11.07 5.77
C ARG A 182 -26.18 11.12 5.52
N THR A 183 -25.73 10.50 4.44
CA THR A 183 -24.33 10.49 4.02
C THR A 183 -23.80 11.90 3.81
N GLY A 184 -24.56 12.79 3.17
CA GLY A 184 -24.15 14.19 3.00
C GLY A 184 -23.93 14.94 4.32
N ARG A 185 -24.77 14.71 5.34
CA ARG A 185 -24.57 15.29 6.68
C ARG A 185 -23.33 14.72 7.35
N LEU A 186 -23.11 13.41 7.24
CA LEU A 186 -21.92 12.75 7.77
C LEU A 186 -20.64 13.32 7.13
N ILE A 187 -20.62 13.47 5.81
CA ILE A 187 -19.47 14.04 5.07
C ILE A 187 -19.22 15.49 5.49
N ALA A 188 -20.26 16.31 5.60
CA ALA A 188 -20.13 17.69 6.06
C ALA A 188 -19.55 17.79 7.49
N HIS A 189 -19.89 16.84 8.35
CA HIS A 189 -19.30 16.72 9.68
C HIS A 189 -17.83 16.29 9.61
N LEU A 190 -17.53 15.20 8.90
CA LEU A 190 -16.17 14.67 8.73
C LEU A 190 -15.22 15.67 8.08
N ALA A 191 -15.69 16.49 7.15
CA ALA A 191 -14.94 17.55 6.50
C ALA A 191 -14.25 18.50 7.50
N ASN A 192 -14.87 18.70 8.66
CA ASN A 192 -14.42 19.57 9.73
C ASN A 192 -13.78 18.82 10.91
N MET A 193 -13.62 17.50 10.82
CA MET A 193 -13.14 16.66 11.92
C MET A 193 -11.95 15.79 11.56
N LEU A 194 -11.90 15.25 10.34
CA LEU A 194 -10.82 14.36 9.91
C LEU A 194 -9.51 15.14 9.71
N ILE A 195 -8.45 14.60 10.31
CA ILE A 195 -7.08 15.13 10.28
C ILE A 195 -6.17 14.12 9.57
N ASP A 196 -6.39 12.83 9.77
CA ASP A 196 -5.61 11.75 9.14
C ASP A 196 -6.54 10.85 8.33
N LEU A 197 -6.24 10.72 7.04
CA LEU A 197 -6.98 9.87 6.11
C LEU A 197 -6.03 8.84 5.53
N ARG A 198 -6.39 7.57 5.67
CA ARG A 198 -5.70 6.47 5.02
C ARG A 198 -6.66 5.75 4.09
N VAL A 199 -6.23 5.55 2.86
CA VAL A 199 -6.98 4.78 1.88
C VAL A 199 -6.07 3.74 1.26
N ASP A 200 -6.63 2.57 1.01
CA ASP A 200 -5.98 1.52 0.25
C ASP A 200 -6.89 0.96 -0.83
N ALA A 201 -6.30 0.28 -1.82
CA ALA A 201 -7.00 -0.57 -2.76
C ALA A 201 -6.23 -1.89 -2.89
N GLN A 202 -6.93 -2.96 -3.28
CA GLN A 202 -6.33 -4.27 -3.45
C GLN A 202 -5.19 -4.24 -4.49
N TYR A 203 -4.15 -5.06 -4.29
CA TYR A 203 -3.17 -5.30 -5.35
C TYR A 203 -3.74 -6.32 -6.35
N GLU A 204 -3.85 -5.92 -7.61
CA GLU A 204 -4.31 -6.79 -8.72
C GLU A 204 -3.14 -7.54 -9.41
N GLY A 205 -1.91 -7.40 -8.91
CA GLY A 205 -0.74 -8.08 -9.47
C GLY A 205 0.56 -7.31 -9.27
N HIS A 206 1.46 -7.48 -10.22
CA HIS A 206 2.80 -6.88 -10.22
C HIS A 206 2.81 -5.55 -10.98
N GLY A 207 2.42 -4.44 -10.33
CA GLY A 207 2.46 -3.12 -10.98
C GLY A 207 1.49 -2.10 -10.37
N GLU A 208 1.35 -0.97 -11.04
CA GLU A 208 0.30 0.01 -10.74
C GLU A 208 -0.89 -0.29 -11.66
N ALA A 209 -2.09 -0.48 -11.10
CA ALA A 209 -3.26 -0.82 -11.91
C ALA A 209 -3.46 0.21 -13.03
N MET A 210 -3.64 -0.28 -14.26
CA MET A 210 -3.87 0.57 -15.41
C MET A 210 -5.22 1.27 -15.28
N THR A 211 -5.24 2.56 -15.57
CA THR A 211 -6.50 3.31 -15.62
C THR A 211 -7.44 2.69 -16.65
N ASP A 212 -8.68 2.38 -16.25
CA ASP A 212 -9.71 1.78 -17.10
C ASP A 212 -9.29 0.47 -17.81
N GLY A 213 -8.26 -0.22 -17.30
CA GLY A 213 -7.82 -1.53 -17.78
C GLY A 213 -8.73 -2.69 -17.37
N SER A 214 -9.87 -2.41 -16.73
CA SER A 214 -10.77 -3.41 -16.17
C SER A 214 -11.29 -4.36 -17.25
N HIS A 215 -11.06 -5.65 -17.05
CA HIS A 215 -11.51 -6.73 -17.92
C HIS A 215 -12.70 -7.49 -17.32
N THR A 216 -12.93 -7.36 -16.02
CA THR A 216 -14.06 -7.96 -15.32
C THR A 216 -15.08 -6.92 -14.83
N LEU A 217 -16.32 -7.36 -14.61
CA LEU A 217 -17.38 -6.48 -14.07
C LEU A 217 -17.05 -6.02 -12.64
N ASP A 218 -16.38 -6.86 -11.86
CA ASP A 218 -16.02 -6.53 -10.48
C ASP A 218 -14.95 -5.43 -10.46
N GLU A 219 -13.90 -5.52 -11.27
CA GLU A 219 -12.90 -4.45 -11.45
C GLU A 219 -13.53 -3.13 -11.90
N MET A 220 -14.50 -3.19 -12.83
CA MET A 220 -15.25 -2.00 -13.25
C MET A 220 -16.05 -1.38 -12.10
N HIS A 221 -16.70 -2.21 -11.29
CA HIS A 221 -17.42 -1.72 -10.11
C HIS A 221 -16.46 -1.14 -9.07
N ASP A 222 -15.27 -1.70 -8.90
CA ASP A 222 -14.26 -1.21 -7.96
C ASP A 222 -13.75 0.17 -8.39
N CYS A 223 -13.40 0.30 -9.68
CA CYS A 223 -13.07 1.59 -10.31
C CYS A 223 -14.16 2.63 -10.08
N PHE A 224 -15.42 2.29 -10.38
CA PHE A 224 -16.55 3.19 -10.16
C PHE A 224 -16.66 3.67 -8.71
N ARG A 225 -16.49 2.77 -7.72
CA ARG A 225 -16.59 3.12 -6.30
C ARG A 225 -15.43 4.00 -5.84
N ARG A 226 -14.20 3.76 -6.31
CA ARG A 226 -13.05 4.66 -6.02
C ARG A 226 -13.25 6.04 -6.62
N ARG A 227 -13.75 6.12 -7.86
CA ARG A 227 -14.07 7.40 -8.52
C ARG A 227 -15.20 8.14 -7.80
N ARG A 228 -16.21 7.45 -7.28
CA ARG A 228 -17.22 8.04 -6.39
C ARG A 228 -16.60 8.59 -5.12
N PHE A 229 -15.66 7.87 -4.50
CA PHE A 229 -14.92 8.39 -3.34
C PHE A 229 -14.17 9.69 -3.67
N ILE A 230 -13.44 9.73 -4.78
CA ILE A 230 -12.72 10.94 -5.23
C ILE A 230 -13.66 12.10 -5.51
N ALA A 231 -14.82 11.86 -6.11
CA ALA A 231 -15.74 12.92 -6.53
C ALA A 231 -16.68 13.39 -5.41
N GLU A 232 -17.13 12.48 -4.53
CA GLU A 232 -18.22 12.73 -3.57
C GLU A 232 -17.74 12.87 -2.12
N PHE A 233 -16.51 12.48 -1.77
CA PHE A 233 -16.00 12.55 -0.40
C PHE A 233 -14.82 13.52 -0.25
N VAL A 234 -13.73 13.22 -0.95
CA VAL A 234 -12.44 13.92 -0.81
C VAL A 234 -12.54 15.44 -1.00
N PRO A 235 -13.27 15.98 -2.01
CA PRO A 235 -13.30 17.41 -2.31
C PRO A 235 -13.98 18.24 -1.24
N HIS A 236 -14.70 17.61 -0.31
CA HIS A 236 -15.36 18.28 0.82
C HIS A 236 -14.43 18.46 2.02
N MET A 237 -13.34 17.71 2.10
CA MET A 237 -12.45 17.74 3.25
C MET A 237 -11.72 19.07 3.37
N ARG A 238 -11.56 19.59 4.60
CA ARG A 238 -10.89 20.89 4.84
C ARG A 238 -9.79 20.85 5.91
N ARG A 239 -9.67 19.74 6.65
CA ARG A 239 -8.78 19.64 7.82
C ARG A 239 -7.76 18.53 7.75
N ILE A 240 -7.71 17.78 6.67
CA ILE A 240 -6.75 16.68 6.53
C ILE A 240 -5.34 17.29 6.52
N GLU A 241 -4.51 16.84 7.44
CA GLU A 241 -3.10 17.21 7.55
C GLU A 241 -2.19 16.06 7.09
N SER A 242 -2.69 14.82 7.15
CA SER A 242 -1.95 13.63 6.79
C SER A 242 -2.80 12.74 5.90
N ILE A 243 -2.24 12.35 4.76
CA ILE A 243 -2.84 11.35 3.88
C ILE A 243 -1.87 10.20 3.62
N LYS A 244 -2.37 8.98 3.74
CA LYS A 244 -1.69 7.77 3.31
C LYS A 244 -2.50 7.07 2.21
N ILE A 245 -1.92 6.91 1.03
CA ILE A 245 -2.48 6.16 -0.09
C ILE A 245 -1.63 4.90 -0.27
N GLU A 246 -2.25 3.74 -0.28
CA GLU A 246 -1.55 2.45 -0.34
C GLU A 246 -2.22 1.46 -1.30
N GLY A 247 -1.50 0.42 -1.70
CA GLY A 247 -2.08 -0.67 -2.45
C GLY A 247 -2.10 -0.41 -3.95
N GLY A 248 -3.04 -1.03 -4.64
CA GLY A 248 -3.20 -0.97 -6.10
C GLY A 248 -3.99 0.24 -6.61
N VAL A 249 -4.00 1.37 -5.89
CA VAL A 249 -4.70 2.57 -6.37
C VAL A 249 -4.02 3.05 -7.67
N PRO A 250 -4.76 3.23 -8.79
CA PRO A 250 -4.23 3.77 -10.03
C PRO A 250 -3.62 5.17 -9.86
N ARG A 251 -2.73 5.52 -10.77
CA ARG A 251 -1.94 6.75 -10.66
C ARG A 251 -2.76 8.02 -10.80
N ASP A 252 -3.64 8.03 -11.79
CA ASP A 252 -4.59 9.11 -12.04
C ASP A 252 -5.49 9.29 -10.83
N GLU A 253 -5.97 8.22 -10.23
CA GLU A 253 -6.75 8.25 -9.01
C GLU A 253 -5.96 8.84 -7.82
N LYS A 254 -4.68 8.46 -7.62
CA LYS A 254 -3.80 9.11 -6.63
C LYS A 254 -3.66 10.61 -6.88
N ARG A 255 -3.45 11.00 -8.14
CA ARG A 255 -3.35 12.41 -8.56
C ARG A 255 -4.63 13.15 -8.23
N GLU A 256 -5.79 12.60 -8.57
CA GLU A 256 -7.08 13.23 -8.34
C GLU A 256 -7.44 13.31 -6.85
N VAL A 257 -7.06 12.33 -6.02
CA VAL A 257 -7.18 12.45 -4.55
C VAL A 257 -6.40 13.67 -4.06
N LEU A 258 -5.16 13.85 -4.50
CA LEU A 258 -4.32 14.97 -4.04
C LEU A 258 -4.81 16.32 -4.58
N ARG A 259 -5.34 16.38 -5.82
CA ARG A 259 -6.01 17.56 -6.37
C ARG A 259 -7.29 17.90 -5.60
N ALA A 260 -8.12 16.91 -5.29
CA ALA A 260 -9.36 17.09 -4.52
C ALA A 260 -9.09 17.67 -3.12
N LEU A 261 -7.95 17.32 -2.52
CA LEU A 261 -7.51 17.83 -1.23
C LEU A 261 -6.89 19.23 -1.30
N HIS A 262 -6.94 19.95 -2.42
CA HIS A 262 -6.32 21.28 -2.58
C HIS A 262 -6.53 22.24 -1.40
N TRP A 263 -7.74 22.24 -0.80
CA TRP A 263 -8.08 23.14 0.30
C TRP A 263 -7.73 22.60 1.70
N CYS A 264 -7.11 21.44 1.79
CA CYS A 264 -6.64 20.85 3.04
C CYS A 264 -5.22 21.32 3.38
N PRO A 265 -4.87 21.51 4.66
CA PRO A 265 -3.53 21.85 5.10
C PRO A 265 -2.60 20.62 5.12
N LEU A 266 -2.37 19.99 3.97
CA LEU A 266 -1.61 18.74 3.88
C LEU A 266 -0.12 18.94 4.27
N LYS A 267 0.26 18.42 5.43
CA LYS A 267 1.64 18.41 5.94
C LYS A 267 2.37 17.12 5.62
N LYS A 268 1.64 16.00 5.52
CA LYS A 268 2.22 14.68 5.31
C LYS A 268 1.52 13.94 4.19
N ILE A 269 2.30 13.50 3.21
CA ILE A 269 1.82 12.67 2.11
C ILE A 269 2.64 11.38 2.10
N VAL A 270 1.96 10.25 2.27
CA VAL A 270 2.57 8.92 2.23
C VAL A 270 1.94 8.12 1.10
N MET A 271 2.75 7.70 0.14
CA MET A 271 2.33 6.82 -0.93
C MET A 271 3.11 5.51 -0.83
N ILE A 272 2.40 4.40 -0.61
CA ILE A 272 2.96 3.05 -0.48
C ILE A 272 2.43 2.18 -1.62
N GLY A 273 3.24 1.26 -2.12
CA GLY A 273 2.93 0.44 -3.29
C GLY A 273 3.77 0.86 -4.48
N VAL A 274 3.25 0.72 -5.69
CA VAL A 274 3.94 1.15 -6.92
C VAL A 274 3.66 2.64 -7.15
N SER A 275 4.28 3.50 -6.32
CA SER A 275 4.02 4.95 -6.33
C SER A 275 5.28 5.80 -6.54
N TYR A 276 6.44 5.17 -6.73
CA TYR A 276 7.67 5.90 -6.96
C TYR A 276 7.61 6.64 -8.29
N PRO A 277 7.98 7.93 -8.37
CA PRO A 277 7.73 8.73 -9.56
C PRO A 277 8.51 8.24 -10.78
N ILE A 278 9.67 7.62 -10.56
CA ILE A 278 10.48 7.02 -11.64
C ILE A 278 10.14 5.54 -11.87
N GLY A 279 9.32 4.95 -11.00
CA GLY A 279 8.98 3.53 -10.97
C GLY A 279 8.42 2.99 -12.28
N ASN A 280 7.61 3.78 -12.99
CA ASN A 280 6.80 3.27 -14.10
C ASN A 280 7.22 3.86 -15.45
N THR A 281 8.44 4.40 -15.54
CA THR A 281 8.81 5.35 -16.61
C THR A 281 9.95 4.81 -17.48
N TRP A 282 9.93 3.52 -17.78
CA TRP A 282 11.02 2.84 -18.48
C TRP A 282 10.86 2.80 -19.99
N GLY A 283 10.35 3.90 -20.54
CA GLY A 283 10.03 4.03 -21.95
C GLY A 283 8.85 3.15 -22.37
N ALA A 284 8.62 3.14 -23.68
CA ALA A 284 7.50 2.46 -24.33
C ALA A 284 7.23 1.08 -23.76
N GLN A 285 6.10 0.91 -23.06
CA GLN A 285 5.66 -0.37 -22.50
C GLN A 285 6.73 -1.05 -21.61
N GLY A 286 7.51 -0.28 -20.86
CA GLY A 286 8.55 -0.79 -19.96
C GLY A 286 9.77 -1.43 -20.65
N ARG A 287 9.95 -1.23 -21.96
CA ARG A 287 11.04 -1.87 -22.73
C ARG A 287 12.44 -1.57 -22.23
N ASN A 288 12.70 -0.37 -21.70
CA ASN A 288 14.03 -0.06 -21.16
C ASN A 288 14.28 -0.81 -19.84
N LEU A 289 13.25 -1.09 -19.05
CA LEU A 289 13.36 -1.88 -17.82
C LEU A 289 13.76 -3.30 -18.20
N LYS A 290 13.07 -3.89 -19.18
CA LYS A 290 13.38 -5.22 -19.70
C LYS A 290 14.83 -5.36 -20.20
N ALA A 291 15.36 -4.31 -20.82
CA ALA A 291 16.75 -4.32 -21.29
C ALA A 291 17.75 -4.41 -20.13
N LEU A 292 17.40 -3.82 -18.98
CA LEU A 292 18.20 -3.78 -17.76
C LEU A 292 17.95 -4.99 -16.84
N ASP A 293 16.72 -5.48 -16.80
CA ASP A 293 16.29 -6.67 -16.06
C ASP A 293 15.80 -7.76 -17.02
N GLN A 294 16.73 -8.55 -17.54
CA GLN A 294 16.41 -9.66 -18.45
C GLN A 294 15.86 -10.88 -17.70
N GLY A 295 15.89 -10.86 -16.36
CA GLY A 295 15.41 -11.94 -15.50
C GLY A 295 13.94 -11.83 -15.14
N SER A 296 13.38 -10.62 -15.20
CA SER A 296 11.98 -10.35 -14.82
C SER A 296 11.01 -11.04 -15.78
N SER A 297 9.93 -11.61 -15.21
CA SER A 297 8.84 -12.17 -15.99
C SER A 297 8.02 -11.05 -16.65
N TRP A 298 7.49 -11.32 -17.84
CA TRP A 298 6.75 -10.32 -18.63
C TRP A 298 5.54 -9.75 -17.88
N ASP A 299 4.88 -10.54 -17.04
CA ASP A 299 3.70 -10.16 -16.26
C ASP A 299 3.94 -8.95 -15.33
N GLU A 300 5.19 -8.70 -14.91
CA GLU A 300 5.57 -7.56 -14.05
C GLU A 300 5.65 -6.23 -14.82
N ILE A 301 5.77 -6.29 -16.14
CA ILE A 301 5.95 -5.12 -17.01
C ILE A 301 4.63 -4.70 -17.65
N GLU A 302 3.70 -5.64 -17.87
CA GLU A 302 2.39 -5.37 -18.50
C GLU A 302 1.50 -4.44 -17.67
N ASN A 303 1.69 -4.43 -16.34
CA ASN A 303 0.93 -3.59 -15.42
C ASN A 303 1.61 -2.25 -15.10
N LEU A 304 2.42 -1.71 -16.01
CA LEU A 304 3.03 -0.39 -15.86
C LEU A 304 2.47 0.59 -16.90
N GLU A 305 1.90 1.70 -16.44
CA GLU A 305 1.47 2.80 -17.31
C GLU A 305 2.66 3.70 -17.67
N GLU A 306 2.90 3.89 -18.98
CA GLU A 306 4.02 4.69 -19.51
C GLU A 306 3.83 6.19 -19.27
N GLU A 307 4.93 6.91 -19.04
CA GLU A 307 4.93 8.38 -19.07
C GLU A 307 5.08 8.93 -20.49
N ASP A 308 4.22 9.87 -20.87
CA ASP A 308 4.41 10.69 -22.07
C ASP A 308 5.52 11.73 -21.83
N TYR A 309 6.76 11.34 -22.10
CA TYR A 309 7.91 12.24 -22.00
C TYR A 309 7.73 13.53 -22.81
N GLY A 310 7.18 13.43 -24.02
CA GLY A 310 6.99 14.58 -24.91
C GLY A 310 5.97 15.57 -24.34
N GLY A 311 4.81 15.05 -23.93
CA GLY A 311 3.74 15.78 -23.28
C GLY A 311 4.13 16.40 -21.95
N MET A 312 4.93 15.68 -21.15
CA MET A 312 5.47 16.20 -19.89
C MET A 312 6.40 17.40 -20.14
N LEU A 313 7.33 17.29 -21.10
CA LEU A 313 8.21 18.41 -21.43
C LEU A 313 7.43 19.61 -21.97
N GLU A 314 6.42 19.39 -22.79
CA GLU A 314 5.55 20.46 -23.28
C GLU A 314 4.77 21.13 -22.13
N SER A 315 4.26 20.34 -21.19
CA SER A 315 3.58 20.86 -19.99
C SER A 315 4.51 21.75 -19.16
N TYR A 316 5.77 21.34 -18.95
CA TYR A 316 6.76 22.19 -18.29
C TYR A 316 7.05 23.48 -19.07
N ARG A 317 7.17 23.41 -20.40
CA ARG A 317 7.38 24.60 -21.26
C ARG A 317 6.25 25.61 -21.19
N ARG A 318 5.00 25.14 -21.09
CA ARG A 318 3.82 26.00 -20.96
C ARG A 318 3.77 26.74 -19.61
N GLY A 319 4.54 26.26 -18.62
CA GLY A 319 4.46 26.71 -17.25
C GLY A 319 3.24 26.12 -16.55
N CYS A 320 3.36 25.93 -15.24
CA CYS A 320 2.31 25.33 -14.43
C CYS A 320 2.00 26.30 -13.29
N HIS A 321 0.77 26.82 -13.26
CA HIS A 321 0.33 27.78 -12.26
C HIS A 321 -1.04 27.39 -11.73
N MET A 322 -1.19 27.46 -10.41
CA MET A 322 -2.47 27.24 -9.76
C MET A 322 -3.34 28.48 -9.83
N LEU A 323 -4.60 28.29 -10.24
CA LEU A 323 -5.60 29.34 -10.21
C LEU A 323 -6.01 29.63 -8.77
N LYS A 324 -6.17 30.92 -8.43
CA LYS A 324 -6.65 31.34 -7.10
C LYS A 324 -8.07 30.85 -6.79
N THR A 325 -8.86 30.59 -7.83
CA THR A 325 -10.25 30.11 -7.76
C THR A 325 -10.33 28.65 -8.18
N PHE A 326 -9.44 27.80 -7.66
CA PHE A 326 -9.43 26.39 -8.01
C PHE A 326 -10.75 25.72 -7.61
N GLU A 327 -11.43 25.17 -8.61
CA GLU A 327 -12.58 24.30 -8.45
C GLU A 327 -12.15 22.89 -8.86
N PHE A 328 -12.45 21.91 -8.01
CA PHE A 328 -12.08 20.53 -8.28
C PHE A 328 -13.10 19.91 -9.24
N GLU A 329 -12.63 19.55 -10.43
CA GLU A 329 -13.32 18.65 -11.34
C GLU A 329 -12.39 17.45 -11.58
N PRO A 330 -12.88 16.21 -11.37
CA PRO A 330 -12.06 15.02 -11.55
C PRO A 330 -11.77 14.80 -13.02
N GLU A 331 -10.50 14.53 -13.32
CA GLU A 331 -10.03 14.17 -14.64
C GLU A 331 -9.29 12.84 -14.54
N TYR A 332 -9.81 11.80 -15.19
CA TYR A 332 -9.24 10.45 -15.12
C TYR A 332 -8.43 10.11 -16.38
N GLY A 333 -7.54 9.13 -16.25
CA GLY A 333 -6.53 8.79 -17.24
C GLY A 333 -5.21 9.49 -16.99
N TRP A 334 -4.21 9.12 -17.79
CA TRP A 334 -2.88 9.72 -17.77
C TRP A 334 -2.57 10.48 -19.08
N PRO A 335 -3.32 11.57 -19.39
CA PRO A 335 -3.02 12.38 -20.56
C PRO A 335 -1.66 13.06 -20.43
N ALA A 336 -1.18 13.62 -21.55
CA ALA A 336 0.05 14.41 -21.68
C ALA A 336 0.11 15.62 -20.72
N HIS A 337 0.37 15.37 -19.43
CA HIS A 337 0.30 16.35 -18.34
C HIS A 337 1.58 16.35 -17.51
N VAL A 338 1.58 17.20 -16.49
CA VAL A 338 2.64 17.25 -15.49
C VAL A 338 2.67 15.96 -14.66
N PRO A 339 3.84 15.50 -14.22
CA PRO A 339 3.96 14.28 -13.44
C PRO A 339 3.34 14.43 -12.05
N LEU A 340 3.03 13.30 -11.39
CA LEU A 340 2.39 13.28 -10.07
C LEU A 340 3.07 14.20 -9.05
N LEU A 341 4.41 14.20 -9.00
CA LEU A 341 5.17 15.06 -8.09
C LEU A 341 4.96 16.56 -8.37
N GLN A 342 4.81 16.94 -9.64
CA GLN A 342 4.47 18.33 -10.00
C GLN A 342 3.05 18.67 -9.57
N THR A 343 2.09 17.75 -9.69
CA THR A 343 0.74 17.97 -9.13
C THR A 343 0.79 18.21 -7.63
N ILE A 344 1.53 17.38 -6.89
CA ILE A 344 1.68 17.59 -5.43
C ILE A 344 2.28 18.96 -5.15
N ALA A 345 3.36 19.31 -5.84
CA ALA A 345 4.02 20.60 -5.65
C ALA A 345 3.08 21.78 -5.96
N LEU A 346 2.33 21.72 -7.07
CA LEU A 346 1.38 22.77 -7.45
C LEU A 346 0.35 23.05 -6.36
N HIS A 347 -0.20 22.00 -5.76
CA HIS A 347 -1.29 22.15 -4.80
C HIS A 347 -0.82 22.31 -3.35
N HIS A 348 0.33 21.74 -2.98
CA HIS A 348 0.69 21.50 -1.57
C HIS A 348 2.15 21.80 -1.22
N ALA A 349 2.98 22.31 -2.14
CA ALA A 349 4.42 22.54 -1.89
C ALA A 349 4.71 23.36 -0.61
N SER A 350 3.92 24.39 -0.38
CA SER A 350 4.05 25.31 0.76
C SER A 350 3.50 24.78 2.07
N GLN A 351 2.95 23.56 2.10
CA GLN A 351 2.38 22.97 3.31
C GLN A 351 3.07 21.66 3.69
N VAL A 352 3.49 20.88 2.70
CA VAL A 352 4.06 19.55 2.91
C VAL A 352 5.40 19.64 3.62
N GLU A 353 5.46 19.01 4.79
CA GLU A 353 6.65 18.87 5.62
C GLU A 353 7.29 17.47 5.50
N GLU A 354 6.48 16.45 5.23
CA GLU A 354 6.94 15.07 5.06
C GLU A 354 6.34 14.46 3.79
N LEU A 355 7.22 13.98 2.90
CA LEU A 355 6.86 13.25 1.71
C LEU A 355 7.50 11.86 1.76
N LYS A 356 6.68 10.82 1.82
CA LYS A 356 7.13 9.42 1.74
C LYS A 356 6.59 8.78 0.48
N ILE A 357 7.48 8.31 -0.37
CA ILE A 357 7.12 7.65 -1.61
C ILE A 357 7.82 6.31 -1.70
N CYS A 358 7.03 5.26 -1.84
CA CYS A 358 7.52 3.92 -2.05
C CYS A 358 7.26 3.49 -3.49
N GLY A 359 8.17 2.74 -4.06
CA GLY A 359 7.95 1.93 -5.25
C GLY A 359 8.63 0.59 -5.05
N TYR A 360 8.04 -0.46 -5.62
CA TYR A 360 8.61 -1.79 -5.57
C TYR A 360 9.02 -2.14 -7.00
N ASN A 361 8.06 -2.33 -7.89
CA ASN A 361 8.37 -2.67 -9.28
C ASN A 361 8.85 -1.44 -10.07
N GLY A 362 9.86 -1.65 -10.91
CA GLY A 362 10.41 -0.64 -11.81
C GLY A 362 11.10 0.55 -11.15
N CYS A 363 11.52 0.52 -9.89
CA CYS A 363 12.27 1.68 -9.40
C CYS A 363 13.73 1.68 -9.92
N PRO A 364 14.26 2.81 -10.42
CA PRO A 364 15.61 2.84 -10.98
C PRO A 364 16.67 2.68 -9.91
N ILE A 365 17.79 2.08 -10.31
CA ILE A 365 19.06 2.34 -9.63
C ILE A 365 19.38 3.82 -9.87
N LEU A 366 19.34 4.64 -8.82
CA LEU A 366 19.61 6.09 -8.90
C LEU A 366 20.97 6.42 -9.55
N SER A 367 21.90 5.45 -9.63
CA SER A 367 23.18 5.60 -10.32
C SER A 367 23.08 5.58 -11.84
N GLN A 368 21.93 5.23 -12.43
CA GLN A 368 21.68 5.23 -13.89
C GLN A 368 20.45 6.08 -14.23
N ALA A 369 20.58 7.40 -14.07
CA ALA A 369 19.53 8.33 -14.47
C ALA A 369 19.23 8.24 -15.97
N THR A 370 17.96 8.11 -16.31
CA THR A 370 17.42 8.19 -17.68
C THR A 370 17.02 9.64 -18.01
N PRO A 371 16.85 10.02 -19.29
CA PRO A 371 16.41 11.38 -19.65
C PRO A 371 15.10 11.83 -18.98
N ILE A 372 14.20 10.89 -18.68
CA ILE A 372 12.93 11.16 -18.01
C ILE A 372 13.05 11.33 -16.49
N THR A 373 14.15 10.88 -15.88
CA THR A 373 14.39 10.95 -14.43
C THR A 373 14.35 12.39 -13.91
N ALA A 374 15.00 13.30 -14.63
CA ALA A 374 15.08 14.70 -14.22
C ALA A 374 13.69 15.38 -14.17
N PRO A 375 12.88 15.39 -15.25
CA PRO A 375 11.57 16.04 -15.19
C PRO A 375 10.63 15.42 -14.14
N LEU A 376 10.70 14.11 -13.88
CA LEU A 376 9.88 13.48 -12.84
C LEU A 376 10.20 13.96 -11.41
N LEU A 377 11.46 14.27 -11.12
CA LEU A 377 11.90 14.67 -9.78
C LEU A 377 12.09 16.18 -9.61
N THR A 378 12.09 16.96 -10.69
CA THR A 378 12.42 18.40 -10.64
C THR A 378 11.53 19.18 -9.68
N SER A 379 10.25 18.78 -9.57
CA SER A 379 9.26 19.41 -8.69
C SER A 379 9.59 19.32 -7.20
N LEU A 380 10.48 18.41 -6.78
CA LEU A 380 10.96 18.34 -5.39
C LEU A 380 11.61 19.66 -4.94
N ARG A 381 12.15 20.46 -5.88
CA ARG A 381 12.74 21.77 -5.60
C ARG A 381 11.70 22.84 -5.24
N GLN A 382 10.43 22.60 -5.53
CA GLN A 382 9.36 23.58 -5.28
C GLN A 382 8.84 23.51 -3.84
N PHE A 383 9.12 22.43 -3.11
CA PHE A 383 8.68 22.28 -1.73
C PHE A 383 9.56 23.11 -0.79
N ASP A 384 9.07 24.27 -0.41
CA ASP A 384 9.71 25.23 0.50
C ASP A 384 9.67 24.78 1.97
N ASN A 385 8.70 23.93 2.34
CA ASN A 385 8.52 23.47 3.73
C ASN A 385 8.89 22.00 3.99
N LEU A 386 9.42 21.28 2.99
CA LEU A 386 9.76 19.87 3.11
C LEU A 386 10.95 19.65 4.05
N LYS A 387 10.69 19.02 5.20
CA LYS A 387 11.68 18.67 6.23
C LYS A 387 12.20 17.24 6.08
N GLN A 388 11.35 16.34 5.58
CA GLN A 388 11.67 14.93 5.47
C GLN A 388 11.18 14.35 4.14
N LEU A 389 12.13 13.81 3.35
CA LEU A 389 11.86 13.02 2.17
C LEU A 389 12.26 11.57 2.44
N VAL A 390 11.31 10.65 2.36
CA VAL A 390 11.57 9.21 2.45
C VAL A 390 11.27 8.57 1.11
N MET A 391 12.30 8.04 0.47
CA MET A 391 12.16 7.25 -0.75
C MET A 391 12.47 5.80 -0.43
N SER A 392 11.52 4.91 -0.73
CA SER A 392 11.74 3.47 -0.70
C SER A 392 11.60 2.96 -2.11
N PHE A 393 12.58 2.22 -2.59
CA PHE A 393 12.57 1.63 -3.91
C PHE A 393 13.19 0.24 -3.90
N TRP A 394 12.76 -0.62 -4.82
CA TRP A 394 13.45 -1.87 -5.07
C TRP A 394 14.71 -1.60 -5.88
N LEU A 395 15.82 -2.22 -5.48
CA LEU A 395 17.07 -2.10 -6.20
C LEU A 395 17.07 -3.17 -7.29
N LEU A 396 17.28 -2.79 -8.55
CA LEU A 396 17.53 -3.76 -9.60
C LEU A 396 18.90 -4.41 -9.39
N THR A 397 18.92 -5.73 -9.22
CA THR A 397 20.15 -6.50 -8.93
C THR A 397 20.53 -7.48 -10.03
N TRP A 398 19.84 -7.44 -11.17
CA TRP A 398 20.13 -8.29 -12.32
C TRP A 398 21.49 -7.96 -12.93
N HIS A 399 22.44 -8.90 -12.85
CA HIS A 399 23.78 -8.74 -13.41
C HIS A 399 24.36 -10.09 -13.86
N GLU A 400 24.93 -10.11 -15.07
CA GLU A 400 25.55 -11.31 -15.66
C GLU A 400 24.63 -12.54 -15.66
N GLY A 401 23.34 -12.35 -15.98
CA GLY A 401 22.38 -13.44 -16.15
C GLY A 401 21.79 -14.02 -14.85
N SER A 402 21.94 -13.34 -13.72
CA SER A 402 21.33 -13.73 -12.44
C SER A 402 21.07 -12.54 -11.53
N TYR A 403 20.12 -12.67 -10.60
CA TYR A 403 19.90 -11.69 -9.52
C TYR A 403 20.99 -11.80 -8.46
N ARG A 404 21.57 -10.65 -8.09
CA ARG A 404 22.70 -10.53 -7.16
C ARG A 404 22.32 -9.98 -5.79
N ASP A 405 21.07 -10.20 -5.36
CA ASP A 405 20.54 -9.65 -4.10
C ASP A 405 21.42 -9.99 -2.91
N THR A 406 21.84 -11.26 -2.83
CA THR A 406 22.64 -11.76 -1.71
C THR A 406 24.03 -11.13 -1.70
N GLU A 407 24.71 -11.05 -2.84
CA GLU A 407 26.02 -10.41 -2.91
C GLU A 407 25.96 -8.92 -2.58
N ILE A 408 24.94 -8.19 -3.07
CA ILE A 408 24.76 -6.76 -2.80
C ILE A 408 24.45 -6.50 -1.33
N ILE A 409 23.53 -7.27 -0.74
CA ILE A 409 23.18 -7.15 0.68
C ILE A 409 24.41 -7.48 1.54
N ASN A 410 25.15 -8.54 1.21
CA ASN A 410 26.36 -8.91 1.94
C ASN A 410 27.43 -7.83 1.82
N TYR A 411 27.68 -7.29 0.62
CA TYR A 411 28.59 -6.17 0.42
C TYR A 411 28.20 -4.94 1.28
N TRP A 412 26.92 -4.60 1.40
CA TRP A 412 26.48 -3.51 2.27
C TRP A 412 26.58 -3.82 3.76
N LYS A 413 26.35 -5.07 4.17
CA LYS A 413 26.58 -5.51 5.56
C LYS A 413 28.07 -5.45 5.90
N ASP A 414 28.90 -5.93 4.99
CA ASP A 414 30.34 -6.00 5.14
C ASP A 414 30.98 -4.62 5.09
N SER A 415 30.52 -3.69 4.24
CA SER A 415 31.06 -2.32 4.19
C SER A 415 30.85 -1.52 5.48
N ARG A 416 29.95 -1.96 6.36
CA ARG A 416 29.78 -1.41 7.72
C ARG A 416 30.75 -2.00 8.74
N SER A 417 31.48 -3.06 8.38
CA SER A 417 32.51 -3.67 9.22
C SER A 417 33.85 -2.92 9.05
N PRO A 418 34.50 -2.49 10.14
CA PRO A 418 35.84 -1.89 10.09
C PRO A 418 36.92 -2.82 9.53
N ALA A 419 36.66 -4.14 9.49
CA ALA A 419 37.58 -5.16 8.98
C ALA A 419 37.36 -5.47 7.48
N SER A 420 36.45 -4.77 6.83
CA SER A 420 36.05 -5.05 5.45
C SER A 420 37.12 -4.67 4.44
N THR A 421 37.43 -5.60 3.53
CA THR A 421 38.21 -5.35 2.32
C THR A 421 37.33 -5.08 1.10
N ALA A 422 36.02 -4.89 1.30
CA ALA A 422 35.09 -4.56 0.24
C ALA A 422 35.58 -3.29 -0.49
N LEU A 423 35.56 -3.32 -1.83
CA LEU A 423 36.00 -2.20 -2.66
C LEU A 423 35.23 -0.94 -2.25
N VAL A 424 35.89 -0.01 -1.55
CA VAL A 424 35.29 1.28 -1.24
C VAL A 424 34.95 1.95 -2.56
N VAL A 425 33.67 2.28 -2.77
CA VAL A 425 33.28 3.16 -3.86
C VAL A 425 33.99 4.49 -3.60
N VAL A 426 35.11 4.69 -4.27
CA VAL A 426 35.76 5.99 -4.36
C VAL A 426 34.78 6.83 -5.15
N THR A 427 33.97 7.61 -4.45
CA THR A 427 33.21 8.69 -5.07
C THR A 427 34.26 9.47 -5.86
N PRO A 428 34.08 9.68 -7.18
CA PRO A 428 35.02 10.48 -7.94
C PRO A 428 35.28 11.76 -7.14
N PRO A 429 36.56 12.18 -6.97
CA PRO A 429 36.85 13.40 -6.23
C PRO A 429 35.90 14.47 -6.75
N ARG A 430 35.23 15.18 -5.83
CA ARG A 430 34.43 16.37 -6.16
C ARG A 430 35.19 17.08 -7.26
N SER A 431 34.59 17.19 -8.45
CA SER A 431 35.12 18.04 -9.52
C SER A 431 35.60 19.31 -8.85
N PRO A 432 36.85 19.74 -9.10
CA PRO A 432 37.55 20.71 -8.26
C PRO A 432 36.63 21.87 -7.91
N MET A 433 36.66 22.29 -6.64
CA MET A 433 35.98 23.49 -6.18
C MET A 433 36.48 24.66 -7.03
N SER A 434 35.77 24.94 -8.12
CA SER A 434 35.73 26.28 -8.65
C SER A 434 35.10 27.10 -7.55
N ASP A 435 35.85 28.03 -6.98
CA ASP A 435 35.35 29.10 -6.12
C ASP A 435 34.50 30.12 -6.93
N ALA A 436 34.06 29.77 -8.14
CA ALA A 436 32.85 30.35 -8.68
C ALA A 436 31.67 29.69 -7.97
N PRO A 437 30.67 30.45 -7.48
CA PRO A 437 29.40 29.84 -7.08
C PRO A 437 29.01 28.92 -8.24
N VAL A 438 28.72 27.66 -7.95
CA VAL A 438 28.15 26.76 -8.95
C VAL A 438 26.87 27.43 -9.39
N GLU A 439 26.95 28.19 -10.49
CA GLU A 439 25.80 28.80 -11.12
C GLU A 439 24.83 27.64 -11.37
N ALA A 440 23.58 27.85 -10.97
CA ALA A 440 22.48 26.95 -11.28
C ALA A 440 22.31 26.89 -12.81
N GLY A 441 23.17 26.14 -13.50
CA GLY A 441 23.34 26.32 -14.95
C GLY A 441 24.27 25.35 -15.66
N THR A 442 24.82 24.32 -15.01
CA THR A 442 25.46 23.19 -15.70
C THR A 442 24.68 21.90 -15.52
N PHE A 443 23.36 22.01 -15.69
CA PHE A 443 22.60 20.97 -16.37
C PHE A 443 22.88 21.11 -17.86
N SER A 444 22.92 20.01 -18.63
CA SER A 444 22.82 20.09 -20.10
C SER A 444 21.69 21.06 -20.42
N SER A 445 22.02 22.17 -21.06
CA SER A 445 21.13 23.32 -21.26
C SER A 445 19.76 22.88 -21.77
N PHE A 446 18.83 22.64 -20.85
CA PHE A 446 17.46 23.06 -21.06
C PHE A 446 17.58 24.58 -21.12
N SER A 447 17.39 25.10 -22.32
CA SER A 447 17.32 26.53 -22.58
C SER A 447 16.52 27.22 -21.47
N ASP A 448 16.98 28.40 -21.04
CA ASP A 448 16.39 29.28 -20.00
C ASP A 448 14.91 29.69 -20.24
N THR A 449 14.24 29.01 -21.15
CA THR A 449 12.84 29.13 -21.55
C THR A 449 11.91 28.13 -20.87
N ILE A 450 12.41 27.18 -20.06
CA ILE A 450 11.60 26.04 -19.55
C ILE A 450 11.47 26.02 -18.02
N CYS A 451 12.22 26.85 -17.30
CA CYS A 451 11.89 27.13 -15.90
C CYS A 451 10.70 28.12 -15.86
N PRO A 452 9.56 27.78 -15.22
CA PRO A 452 8.56 28.79 -14.94
C PRO A 452 9.22 29.88 -14.11
N ALA A 453 9.02 31.14 -14.50
CA ALA A 453 9.52 32.27 -13.75
C ALA A 453 9.05 32.14 -12.30
N ALA A 454 9.99 32.14 -11.37
CA ALA A 454 9.72 32.23 -9.94
C ALA A 454 9.17 33.63 -9.63
N GLY A 455 7.92 33.87 -10.01
CA GLY A 455 7.16 35.07 -9.69
C GLY A 455 6.12 34.74 -8.63
N PHE A 456 6.55 34.67 -7.38
CA PHE A 456 5.62 34.77 -6.25
C PHE A 456 5.38 36.25 -5.96
N GLN A 457 4.14 36.71 -6.18
CA GLN A 457 3.56 37.91 -5.57
C GLN A 457 2.36 37.52 -4.71
#